data_AF-A0AAD5TFW1-F1
#
_entry.id   AF-A0AAD5TFW1-F1
#
_cell.length_a   1.000
_cell.length_b   1.000
_cell.length_c   1.000
_cell.angle_alpha   90.00
_cell.angle_beta   90.00
_cell.angle_gamma   90.00
#
_symmetry.space_group_name_H-M   'P 1'
#
loop_
_entity.id
_entity.type
_entity.pdbx_description
1 polymer ?
#
loop_
_entity_poly.entity_id
_entity_poly.type
_entity_poly.pdbx_seq_one_letter_code
_entity_poly.pdbx_strand_id
1 'polypeptide(L)'
;MPSVKQILETARKNSEDAINLAGQGLKSVPPELLDMVQVKTLTLANNRLTELPDSLPRLRALETFSVFGNKLNALPKAIAGLPSLKAFVASNNFLYDLPQGFGACPCLVFLDLSCNQLKELTPNFGFLTTLRSLHLSDNNLETLPAEIGKLTELTTLVLCNNKLTSLPAEIGAMQALRSLLLQGNKLKTFPRELAHTPLNADGAVFRVYKNPLLAPIEAAVERGGAKALFELMRGDEWDKING
;
A
#
# COMPACT_ATOMS: atom_id res chain seq x y z
N MET A 1 18.51 -26.10 11.45
CA MET A 1 18.28 -25.28 10.25
C MET A 1 19.64 -24.90 9.67
N PRO A 2 19.81 -24.90 8.34
CA PRO A 2 21.05 -24.38 7.74
C PRO A 2 21.27 -22.94 8.19
N SER A 3 22.53 -22.57 8.42
CA SER A 3 22.86 -21.19 8.74
C SER A 3 22.59 -20.29 7.53
N VAL A 4 22.35 -19.00 7.77
CA VAL A 4 22.19 -18.00 6.69
C VAL A 4 23.35 -18.05 5.70
N LYS A 5 24.58 -18.24 6.21
CA LYS A 5 25.78 -18.37 5.37
C LYS A 5 25.68 -19.59 4.44
N GLN A 6 25.25 -20.75 4.93
CA GLN A 6 25.06 -21.95 4.12
C GLN A 6 23.97 -21.77 3.05
N ILE A 7 22.88 -21.08 3.39
CA ILE A 7 21.81 -20.76 2.43
C ILE A 7 22.36 -19.90 1.30
N LEU A 8 23.06 -18.81 1.63
CA LEU A 8 23.63 -17.88 0.64
C LEU A 8 24.73 -18.53 -0.21
N GLU A 9 25.59 -19.37 0.37
CA GLU A 9 26.60 -20.13 -0.37
C GLU A 9 25.97 -21.11 -1.36
N THR A 10 24.93 -21.83 -0.94
CA THR A 10 24.18 -22.75 -1.79
C THR A 10 23.49 -22.01 -2.92
N ALA A 11 22.77 -20.94 -2.61
CA ALA A 11 22.10 -20.10 -3.60
C ALA A 11 23.08 -19.49 -4.60
N ARG A 12 24.25 -19.05 -4.14
CA ARG A 12 25.33 -18.54 -5.01
C ARG A 12 25.88 -19.63 -5.92
N LYS A 13 26.16 -20.83 -5.39
CA LYS A 13 26.67 -21.96 -6.18
C LYS A 13 25.68 -22.39 -7.26
N ASN A 14 24.39 -22.37 -6.94
CA ASN A 14 23.32 -22.77 -7.85
C ASN A 14 22.86 -21.64 -8.78
N SER A 15 23.38 -20.42 -8.63
CA SER A 15 22.91 -19.21 -9.33
C SER A 15 21.41 -18.98 -9.17
N GLU A 16 20.89 -19.19 -7.96
CA GLU A 16 19.47 -18.97 -7.65
C GLU A 16 19.11 -17.49 -7.83
N ASP A 17 17.91 -17.26 -8.38
CA ASP A 17 17.30 -15.93 -8.52
C ASP A 17 16.22 -15.67 -7.45
N ALA A 18 15.92 -16.66 -6.60
CA ALA A 18 14.99 -16.55 -5.49
C ALA A 18 15.67 -16.94 -4.18
N ILE A 19 15.70 -16.01 -3.22
CA ILE A 19 16.31 -16.23 -1.90
C ILE A 19 15.26 -16.05 -0.82
N ASN A 20 15.17 -17.08 0.04
CA ASN A 20 14.31 -17.07 1.22
C ASN A 20 15.15 -17.15 2.50
N LEU A 21 15.18 -16.04 3.25
CA LEU A 21 15.78 -15.94 4.58
C LEU A 21 14.73 -15.62 5.64
N ALA A 22 13.49 -16.10 5.45
CA ALA A 22 12.45 -15.88 6.44
C ALA A 22 12.73 -16.64 7.75
N GLY A 23 12.39 -16.02 8.89
CA GLY A 23 12.46 -16.68 10.19
C GLY A 23 13.88 -16.98 10.70
N GLN A 24 14.91 -16.36 10.12
CA GLN A 24 16.32 -16.63 10.46
C GLN A 24 16.83 -15.83 11.67
N GLY A 25 15.98 -14.97 12.26
CA GLY A 25 16.36 -14.11 13.39
C GLY A 25 17.34 -12.99 13.01
N LEU A 26 17.43 -12.63 11.73
CA LEU A 26 18.33 -11.59 11.22
C LEU A 26 18.07 -10.25 11.90
N LYS A 27 19.13 -9.60 12.37
CA LYS A 27 19.09 -8.23 12.90
C LYS A 27 19.42 -7.18 11.83
N SER A 28 20.14 -7.59 10.80
CA SER A 28 20.51 -6.79 9.64
C SER A 28 20.50 -7.66 8.38
N VAL A 29 20.43 -7.00 7.22
CA VAL A 29 20.56 -7.67 5.92
C VAL A 29 22.02 -8.15 5.76
N PRO A 30 22.28 -9.44 5.51
CA PRO A 30 23.64 -9.94 5.28
C PRO A 30 24.31 -9.21 4.10
N PRO A 31 25.51 -8.64 4.25
CA PRO A 31 26.16 -7.91 3.16
C PRO A 31 26.38 -8.75 1.90
N GLU A 32 26.66 -10.05 2.06
CA GLU A 32 26.93 -10.98 0.97
C GLU A 32 25.72 -11.21 0.06
N LEU A 33 24.51 -10.95 0.57
CA LEU A 33 23.27 -10.97 -0.21
C LEU A 33 23.25 -9.84 -1.25
N LEU A 34 23.85 -8.69 -0.94
CA LEU A 34 23.83 -7.50 -1.79
C LEU A 34 24.74 -7.62 -3.02
N ASP A 35 25.59 -8.64 -3.05
CA ASP A 35 26.42 -8.99 -4.21
C ASP A 35 25.71 -9.98 -5.15
N MET A 36 24.56 -10.54 -4.74
CA MET A 36 23.77 -11.49 -5.53
C MET A 36 22.84 -10.75 -6.48
N VAL A 37 23.42 -9.99 -7.40
CA VAL A 37 22.72 -9.04 -8.29
C VAL A 37 21.73 -9.69 -9.26
N GLN A 38 21.79 -11.01 -9.42
CA GLN A 38 20.85 -11.81 -10.22
C GLN A 38 19.51 -12.07 -9.53
N VAL A 39 19.42 -11.84 -8.21
CA VAL A 39 18.24 -12.15 -7.41
C VAL A 39 17.04 -11.30 -7.85
N LYS A 40 15.96 -11.99 -8.21
CA LYS A 40 14.66 -11.44 -8.59
C LYS A 40 13.65 -11.49 -7.46
N THR A 41 13.73 -12.50 -6.61
CA THR A 41 12.82 -12.68 -5.47
C THR A 41 13.61 -12.74 -4.18
N LEU A 42 13.33 -11.84 -3.25
CA LEU A 42 13.96 -11.83 -1.93
C LEU A 42 12.88 -11.76 -0.85
N THR A 43 12.89 -12.73 0.06
CA THR A 43 12.09 -12.65 1.29
C THR A 43 12.99 -12.66 2.52
N LEU A 44 12.83 -11.62 3.33
CA LEU A 44 13.43 -11.43 4.65
C LEU A 44 12.35 -11.44 5.74
N ALA A 45 11.22 -12.08 5.50
CA ALA A 45 10.06 -12.03 6.37
C ALA A 45 10.31 -12.64 7.77
N ASN A 46 9.58 -12.17 8.79
CA ASN A 46 9.62 -12.71 10.15
C ASN A 46 11.04 -12.74 10.75
N ASN A 47 11.79 -11.66 10.57
CA ASN A 47 13.11 -11.47 11.16
C ASN A 47 13.06 -10.37 12.23
N ARG A 48 14.21 -9.79 12.59
CA ARG A 48 14.36 -8.74 13.59
C ARG A 48 15.05 -7.51 13.00
N LEU A 49 14.92 -7.29 11.69
CA LEU A 49 15.54 -6.17 10.99
C LEU A 49 15.00 -4.85 11.52
N THR A 50 15.88 -3.93 11.89
CA THR A 50 15.51 -2.56 12.31
C THR A 50 15.67 -1.53 11.20
N GLU A 51 16.48 -1.85 10.20
CA GLU A 51 16.76 -1.00 9.05
C GLU A 51 17.05 -1.85 7.80
N LEU A 52 17.02 -1.20 6.64
CA LEU A 52 17.48 -1.75 5.38
C LEU A 52 18.68 -0.91 4.89
N PRO A 53 19.69 -1.53 4.28
CA PRO A 53 20.90 -0.83 3.87
C PRO A 53 20.68 0.05 2.64
N ASP A 54 21.35 1.20 2.58
CA ASP A 54 21.32 2.11 1.42
C ASP A 54 21.89 1.48 0.14
N SER A 55 22.63 0.37 0.27
CA SER A 55 23.16 -0.42 -0.84
C SER A 55 22.15 -1.39 -1.46
N LEU A 56 20.88 -1.40 -1.02
CA LEU A 56 19.81 -2.22 -1.61
C LEU A 56 19.70 -2.11 -3.15
N PRO A 57 19.84 -0.94 -3.79
CA PRO A 57 19.80 -0.80 -5.25
C PRO A 57 20.83 -1.61 -6.04
N ARG A 58 21.81 -2.24 -5.39
CA ARG A 58 22.70 -3.21 -6.03
C ARG A 58 21.93 -4.42 -6.58
N LEU A 59 20.80 -4.78 -5.97
CA LEU A 59 19.92 -5.85 -6.43
C LEU A 59 19.06 -5.38 -7.62
N ARG A 60 19.72 -5.09 -8.75
CA ARG A 60 19.09 -4.48 -9.94
C ARG A 60 18.02 -5.37 -10.58
N ALA A 61 18.13 -6.69 -10.41
CA ALA A 61 17.16 -7.65 -10.91
C ALA A 61 15.96 -7.85 -9.97
N LEU A 62 15.93 -7.23 -8.78
CA LEU A 62 14.93 -7.51 -7.76
C LEU A 62 13.53 -7.05 -8.21
N GLU A 63 12.64 -8.01 -8.40
CA GLU A 63 11.25 -7.82 -8.83
C GLU A 63 10.27 -7.95 -7.66
N THR A 64 10.52 -8.89 -6.75
CA THR A 64 9.67 -9.16 -5.59
C THR A 64 10.49 -9.08 -4.32
N PHE A 65 10.11 -8.19 -3.42
CA PHE A 65 10.79 -7.99 -2.14
C PHE A 65 9.82 -8.03 -0.97
N SER A 66 10.08 -8.88 0.01
CA SER A 66 9.31 -8.94 1.25
C SER A 66 10.20 -8.76 2.47
N VAL A 67 9.79 -7.82 3.34
CA VAL A 67 10.34 -7.58 4.67
C VAL A 67 9.22 -7.66 5.73
N PHE A 68 8.15 -8.39 5.41
CA PHE A 68 7.00 -8.60 6.30
C PHE A 68 7.42 -9.05 7.70
N GLY A 69 6.81 -8.53 8.76
CA GLY A 69 7.06 -9.04 10.12
C GLY A 69 8.49 -8.78 10.58
N ASN A 70 8.95 -7.53 10.47
CA ASN A 70 10.25 -7.08 10.98
C ASN A 70 10.05 -5.95 12.00
N LYS A 71 11.12 -5.22 12.31
CA LYS A 71 11.11 -4.09 13.24
C LYS A 71 11.54 -2.79 12.55
N LEU A 72 11.30 -2.67 11.24
CA LEU A 72 11.70 -1.51 10.46
C LEU A 72 10.92 -0.28 10.93
N ASN A 73 11.61 0.79 11.28
CA ASN A 73 10.99 2.07 11.64
C ASN A 73 10.98 3.08 10.48
N ALA A 74 11.85 2.88 9.49
CA ALA A 74 11.94 3.67 8.28
C ALA A 74 12.42 2.81 7.10
N LEU A 75 12.18 3.28 5.88
CA LEU A 75 12.79 2.75 4.67
C LEU A 75 13.93 3.68 4.22
N PRO A 76 15.06 3.15 3.73
CA PRO A 76 16.13 3.97 3.16
C PRO A 76 15.63 4.70 1.92
N LYS A 77 16.10 5.93 1.68
CA LYS A 77 15.78 6.68 0.46
C LYS A 77 16.15 5.89 -0.80
N ALA A 78 17.20 5.09 -0.70
CA ALA A 78 17.67 4.21 -1.75
C ALA A 78 16.62 3.19 -2.23
N ILE A 79 15.56 2.88 -1.47
CA ILE A 79 14.51 1.93 -1.91
C ILE A 79 13.88 2.33 -3.24
N ALA A 80 13.77 3.65 -3.48
CA ALA A 80 13.27 4.22 -4.73
C ALA A 80 14.15 3.91 -5.95
N GLY A 81 15.42 3.55 -5.71
CA GLY A 81 16.40 3.22 -6.74
C GLY A 81 16.39 1.76 -7.19
N LEU A 82 15.39 0.95 -6.80
CA LEU A 82 15.22 -0.41 -7.30
C LEU A 82 14.49 -0.39 -8.66
N PRO A 83 15.19 -0.58 -9.79
CA PRO A 83 14.65 -0.26 -11.11
C PRO A 83 13.61 -1.28 -11.60
N SER A 84 13.67 -2.52 -11.10
CA SER A 84 12.85 -3.64 -11.56
C SER A 84 11.75 -4.03 -10.57
N LEU A 85 11.61 -3.31 -9.46
CA LEU A 85 10.73 -3.71 -8.36
C LEU A 85 9.26 -3.61 -8.77
N LYS A 86 8.56 -4.75 -8.74
CA LYS A 86 7.15 -4.90 -9.11
C LYS A 86 6.24 -5.14 -7.90
N ALA A 87 6.75 -5.84 -6.89
CA ALA A 87 5.99 -6.17 -5.69
C ALA A 87 6.83 -5.91 -4.44
N PHE A 88 6.31 -5.08 -3.53
CA PHE A 88 6.95 -4.81 -2.26
C PHE A 88 5.99 -5.03 -1.09
N VAL A 89 6.40 -5.91 -0.17
CA VAL A 89 5.63 -6.26 1.04
C VAL A 89 6.44 -5.84 2.27
N ALA A 90 6.04 -4.75 2.90
CA ALA A 90 6.62 -4.24 4.14
C ALA A 90 5.59 -4.13 5.28
N SER A 91 4.52 -4.92 5.19
CA SER A 91 3.51 -4.99 6.25
C SER A 91 4.05 -5.58 7.56
N ASN A 92 3.38 -5.27 8.66
CA ASN A 92 3.75 -5.70 10.01
C ASN A 92 5.18 -5.26 10.39
N ASN A 93 5.39 -3.94 10.39
CA ASN A 93 6.62 -3.25 10.78
C ASN A 93 6.25 -2.04 11.68
N PHE A 94 7.19 -1.13 11.91
CA PHE A 94 7.00 0.09 12.69
C PHE A 94 7.21 1.36 11.85
N LEU A 95 6.97 1.30 10.53
CA LEU A 95 7.16 2.44 9.63
C LEU A 95 6.24 3.59 10.04
N TYR A 96 6.81 4.75 10.35
CA TYR A 96 6.04 5.94 10.74
C TYR A 96 5.93 6.98 9.61
N ASP A 97 6.82 6.90 8.62
CA ASP A 97 6.85 7.72 7.40
C ASP A 97 7.53 6.94 6.25
N LEU A 98 7.45 7.46 5.03
CA LEU A 98 8.10 6.93 3.84
C LEU A 98 9.09 7.94 3.27
N PRO A 99 10.24 7.47 2.75
CA PRO A 99 11.28 8.36 2.29
C PRO A 99 10.83 9.25 1.13
N GLN A 100 11.31 10.49 1.12
CA GLN A 100 11.16 11.37 -0.03
C GLN A 100 11.68 10.67 -1.29
N GLY A 101 10.84 10.53 -2.31
CA GLY A 101 11.17 9.83 -3.55
C GLY A 101 10.67 8.38 -3.65
N PHE A 102 10.00 7.84 -2.62
CA PHE A 102 9.41 6.49 -2.67
C PHE A 102 8.55 6.23 -3.93
N GLY A 103 7.92 7.28 -4.47
CA GLY A 103 7.17 7.24 -5.73
C GLY A 103 7.97 6.99 -7.01
N ALA A 104 9.30 6.90 -6.94
CA ALA A 104 10.17 6.74 -8.11
C ALA A 104 10.46 5.27 -8.50
N CYS A 105 9.80 4.28 -7.88
CA CYS A 105 9.85 2.88 -8.33
C CYS A 105 8.98 2.71 -9.59
N PRO A 106 9.57 2.67 -10.81
CA PRO A 106 8.80 2.87 -12.04
C PRO A 106 7.89 1.68 -12.38
N CYS A 107 8.24 0.49 -11.90
CA CYS A 107 7.56 -0.75 -12.22
C CYS A 107 6.67 -1.29 -11.09
N LEU A 108 6.47 -0.53 -10.00
CA LEU A 108 5.79 -1.05 -8.82
C LEU A 108 4.29 -1.24 -9.09
N VAL A 109 3.84 -2.48 -9.06
CA VAL A 109 2.45 -2.90 -9.32
C VAL A 109 1.70 -3.24 -8.03
N PHE A 110 2.40 -3.82 -7.05
CA PHE A 110 1.84 -4.24 -5.78
C PHE A 110 2.63 -3.65 -4.61
N LEU A 111 1.92 -3.00 -3.69
CA LEU A 111 2.51 -2.44 -2.49
C LEU A 111 1.64 -2.77 -1.27
N ASP A 112 2.24 -3.45 -0.29
CA ASP A 112 1.62 -3.68 1.01
C ASP A 112 2.43 -3.05 2.14
N LEU A 113 1.83 -2.07 2.78
CA LEU A 113 2.33 -1.30 3.92
C LEU A 113 1.40 -1.42 5.14
N SER A 114 0.51 -2.43 5.14
CA SER A 114 -0.46 -2.63 6.22
C SER A 114 0.22 -2.93 7.57
N CYS A 115 -0.45 -2.69 8.70
CA CYS A 115 0.09 -2.94 10.03
C CYS A 115 1.42 -2.21 10.27
N ASN A 116 1.39 -0.89 10.10
CA ASN A 116 2.51 0.03 10.36
C ASN A 116 2.01 1.21 11.21
N GLN A 117 2.75 2.31 11.28
CA GLN A 117 2.41 3.49 12.07
C GLN A 117 2.28 4.76 11.22
N LEU A 118 2.10 4.63 9.90
CA LEU A 118 2.05 5.75 8.97
C LEU A 118 0.93 6.71 9.34
N LYS A 119 1.24 8.00 9.46
CA LYS A 119 0.27 9.07 9.76
C LYS A 119 -0.24 9.80 8.52
N GLU A 120 0.58 9.85 7.48
CA GLU A 120 0.27 10.47 6.20
C GLU A 120 0.97 9.72 5.07
N LEU A 121 0.51 9.98 3.84
CA LEU A 121 1.23 9.63 2.63
C LEU A 121 1.75 10.91 2.01
N THR A 122 3.00 10.90 1.55
CA THR A 122 3.58 12.06 0.88
C THR A 122 2.96 12.26 -0.52
N PRO A 123 2.89 13.49 -1.05
CA PRO A 123 2.42 13.77 -2.42
C PRO A 123 3.11 12.94 -3.51
N ASN A 124 4.35 12.49 -3.26
CA ASN A 124 5.11 11.66 -4.17
C ASN A 124 4.45 10.30 -4.47
N PHE A 125 3.47 9.86 -3.68
CA PHE A 125 2.69 8.66 -4.02
C PHE A 125 2.06 8.73 -5.40
N GLY A 126 1.66 9.92 -5.87
CA GLY A 126 1.08 10.08 -7.21
C GLY A 126 2.02 9.77 -8.38
N PHE A 127 3.31 9.51 -8.13
CA PHE A 127 4.25 9.06 -9.16
C PHE A 127 4.21 7.54 -9.40
N LEU A 128 3.58 6.75 -8.52
CA LEU A 128 3.43 5.29 -8.65
C LEU A 128 2.34 4.91 -9.67
N THR A 129 2.38 5.51 -10.86
CA THR A 129 1.33 5.40 -11.90
C THR A 129 1.10 3.98 -12.43
N THR A 130 2.03 3.04 -12.19
CA THR A 130 1.92 1.63 -12.55
C THR A 130 1.26 0.76 -11.47
N LEU A 131 0.98 1.34 -10.30
CA LEU A 131 0.45 0.62 -9.14
C LEU A 131 -0.98 0.16 -9.39
N ARG A 132 -1.24 -1.13 -9.17
CA ARG A 132 -2.56 -1.77 -9.34
C ARG A 132 -3.21 -2.16 -8.02
N SER A 133 -2.41 -2.42 -6.98
CA SER A 133 -2.89 -2.78 -5.65
C SER A 133 -2.08 -2.08 -4.56
N LEU A 134 -2.79 -1.35 -3.69
CA LEU A 134 -2.21 -0.61 -2.57
C LEU A 134 -2.91 -0.99 -1.27
N HIS A 135 -2.16 -1.59 -0.35
CA HIS A 135 -2.67 -2.01 0.95
C HIS A 135 -2.03 -1.18 2.06
N LEU A 136 -2.87 -0.51 2.85
CA LEU A 136 -2.51 0.46 3.90
C LEU A 136 -3.32 0.22 5.17
N SER A 137 -3.87 -0.98 5.37
CA SER A 137 -4.72 -1.27 6.53
C SER A 137 -3.95 -1.14 7.83
N ASP A 138 -4.64 -0.84 8.94
CA ASP A 138 -4.03 -0.84 10.28
C ASP A 138 -2.81 0.10 10.35
N ASN A 139 -3.03 1.35 9.96
CA ASN A 139 -2.10 2.46 10.09
C ASN A 139 -2.76 3.60 10.88
N ASN A 140 -2.12 4.77 10.94
CA ASN A 140 -2.64 5.97 11.60
C ASN A 140 -3.04 7.07 10.62
N LEU A 141 -3.38 6.74 9.37
CA LEU A 141 -3.66 7.74 8.32
C LEU A 141 -4.89 8.58 8.68
N GLU A 142 -4.74 9.91 8.71
CA GLU A 142 -5.83 10.85 9.01
C GLU A 142 -6.45 11.45 7.74
N THR A 143 -5.65 11.57 6.69
CA THR A 143 -6.03 12.05 5.35
C THR A 143 -5.26 11.28 4.28
N LEU A 144 -5.64 11.49 3.01
CA LEU A 144 -4.86 11.09 1.84
C LEU A 144 -4.48 12.34 1.03
N PRO A 145 -3.29 12.38 0.41
CA PRO A 145 -2.92 13.47 -0.49
C PRO A 145 -3.80 13.44 -1.75
N ALA A 146 -4.06 14.62 -2.34
CA ALA A 146 -4.78 14.76 -3.61
C ALA A 146 -4.14 13.92 -4.73
N GLU A 147 -2.82 13.76 -4.69
CA GLU A 147 -2.05 12.97 -5.63
C GLU A 147 -2.41 11.49 -5.70
N ILE A 148 -3.17 10.95 -4.73
CA ILE A 148 -3.69 9.59 -4.82
C ILE A 148 -4.56 9.39 -6.08
N GLY A 149 -5.23 10.45 -6.54
CA GLY A 149 -6.03 10.42 -7.77
C GLY A 149 -5.22 10.22 -9.04
N LYS A 150 -3.89 10.41 -9.00
CA LYS A 150 -2.97 10.15 -10.13
C LYS A 150 -2.73 8.65 -10.36
N LEU A 151 -3.13 7.79 -9.42
CA LEU A 151 -3.00 6.34 -9.53
C LEU A 151 -4.13 5.75 -10.40
N THR A 152 -4.15 6.15 -11.68
CA THR A 152 -5.25 5.82 -12.60
C THR A 152 -5.35 4.34 -12.97
N GLU A 153 -4.27 3.58 -12.81
CA GLU A 153 -4.22 2.12 -12.99
C GLU A 153 -4.60 1.33 -11.73
N LEU A 154 -4.83 2.00 -10.59
CA LEU A 154 -5.09 1.34 -9.32
C LEU A 154 -6.47 0.68 -9.34
N THR A 155 -6.49 -0.63 -9.14
CA THR A 155 -7.71 -1.45 -9.11
C THR A 155 -8.18 -1.72 -7.69
N THR A 156 -7.24 -1.78 -6.74
CA THR A 156 -7.51 -2.16 -5.35
C THR A 156 -6.83 -1.18 -4.40
N LEU A 157 -7.62 -0.54 -3.55
CA LEU A 157 -7.17 0.33 -2.48
C LEU A 157 -7.76 -0.15 -1.15
N VAL A 158 -6.89 -0.59 -0.24
CA VAL A 158 -7.30 -1.11 1.08
C VAL A 158 -6.79 -0.18 2.18
N LEU A 159 -7.73 0.44 2.90
CA LEU A 159 -7.50 1.49 3.90
C LEU A 159 -8.20 1.17 5.25
N CYS A 160 -8.53 -0.10 5.49
CA CYS A 160 -9.21 -0.53 6.71
C CYS A 160 -8.46 -0.08 7.98
N ASN A 161 -9.18 0.20 9.05
CA ASN A 161 -8.62 0.49 10.38
C ASN A 161 -7.56 1.61 10.35
N ASN A 162 -7.93 2.75 9.80
CA ASN A 162 -7.15 3.99 9.85
C ASN A 162 -7.92 5.06 10.65
N LYS A 163 -7.50 6.32 10.56
CA LYS A 163 -8.15 7.47 11.21
C LYS A 163 -8.74 8.45 10.20
N LEU A 164 -9.00 8.00 8.97
CA LEU A 164 -9.43 8.88 7.87
C LEU A 164 -10.71 9.59 8.23
N THR A 165 -10.69 10.93 8.13
CA THR A 165 -11.87 11.78 8.38
C THR A 165 -12.56 12.22 7.09
N SER A 166 -11.83 12.20 5.98
CA SER A 166 -12.30 12.52 4.63
C SER A 166 -11.49 11.75 3.57
N LEU A 167 -11.96 11.81 2.33
CA LEU A 167 -11.20 11.42 1.13
C LEU A 167 -11.03 12.65 0.24
N PRO A 168 -9.89 12.78 -0.48
CA PRO A 168 -9.70 13.85 -1.46
C PRO A 168 -10.66 13.70 -2.65
N ALA A 169 -11.10 14.81 -3.23
CA ALA A 169 -11.99 14.83 -4.40
C ALA A 169 -11.36 14.12 -5.61
N GLU A 170 -10.04 14.17 -5.71
CA GLU A 170 -9.22 13.55 -6.75
C GLU A 170 -9.39 12.03 -6.82
N ILE A 171 -9.94 11.38 -5.79
CA ILE A 171 -10.29 9.95 -5.86
C ILE A 171 -11.25 9.64 -7.02
N GLY A 172 -12.05 10.62 -7.46
CA GLY A 172 -12.93 10.49 -8.63
C GLY A 172 -12.19 10.28 -9.95
N ALA A 173 -10.90 10.59 -10.03
CA ALA A 173 -10.08 10.36 -11.22
C ALA A 173 -9.65 8.89 -11.40
N MET A 174 -9.86 8.03 -10.39
CA MET A 174 -9.37 6.64 -10.38
C MET A 174 -10.31 5.69 -11.14
N GLN A 175 -10.31 5.78 -12.47
CA GLN A 175 -11.23 5.05 -13.36
C GLN A 175 -11.00 3.52 -13.42
N ALA A 176 -9.83 3.03 -12.98
CA ALA A 176 -9.58 1.60 -12.84
C ALA A 176 -10.04 1.01 -11.49
N LEU A 177 -10.45 1.82 -10.52
CA LEU A 177 -10.71 1.38 -9.15
C LEU A 177 -11.92 0.44 -9.08
N ARG A 178 -11.71 -0.81 -8.66
CA ARG A 178 -12.75 -1.83 -8.52
C ARG A 178 -12.97 -2.25 -7.07
N SER A 179 -11.97 -2.08 -6.21
CA SER A 179 -12.08 -2.40 -4.79
C SER A 179 -11.59 -1.24 -3.94
N LEU A 180 -12.46 -0.70 -3.09
CA LEU A 180 -12.16 0.32 -2.10
C LEU A 180 -12.70 -0.10 -0.73
N LEU A 181 -11.76 -0.41 0.17
CA LEU A 181 -12.05 -0.90 1.52
C LEU A 181 -11.67 0.17 2.55
N LEU A 182 -12.67 0.74 3.25
CA LEU A 182 -12.53 1.90 4.14
C LEU A 182 -13.02 1.61 5.56
N GLN A 183 -13.23 0.35 5.93
CA GLN A 183 -13.91 0.01 7.17
C GLN A 183 -13.08 0.37 8.39
N GLY A 184 -13.71 0.79 9.48
CA GLY A 184 -12.99 1.15 10.70
C GLY A 184 -12.20 2.45 10.59
N ASN A 185 -12.76 3.45 9.89
CA ASN A 185 -12.21 4.81 9.82
C ASN A 185 -13.11 5.79 10.59
N LYS A 186 -12.89 7.10 10.41
CA LYS A 186 -13.66 8.18 11.04
C LYS A 186 -14.45 9.00 10.01
N LEU A 187 -14.79 8.39 8.88
CA LEU A 187 -15.49 9.06 7.79
C LEU A 187 -16.93 9.38 8.23
N LYS A 188 -17.34 10.63 8.06
CA LYS A 188 -18.73 11.05 8.21
C LYS A 188 -19.46 11.14 6.88
N THR A 189 -18.71 11.47 5.83
CA THR A 189 -19.17 11.77 4.49
C THR A 189 -18.06 11.47 3.48
N PHE A 190 -18.32 11.74 2.20
CA PHE A 190 -17.42 11.49 1.08
C PHE A 190 -17.38 12.71 0.14
N PRO A 191 -16.33 12.87 -0.68
CA PRO A 191 -16.37 13.81 -1.80
C PRO A 191 -17.40 13.33 -2.84
N ARG A 192 -18.11 14.27 -3.48
CA ARG A 192 -19.12 13.96 -4.52
C ARG A 192 -18.48 13.19 -5.68
N GLU A 193 -17.23 13.52 -5.98
CA GLU A 193 -16.40 12.94 -7.04
C GLU A 193 -16.18 11.44 -6.87
N LEU A 194 -16.36 10.87 -5.67
CA LEU A 194 -16.33 9.42 -5.49
C LEU A 194 -17.35 8.73 -6.41
N ALA A 195 -18.47 9.39 -6.73
CA ALA A 195 -19.48 8.89 -7.65
C ALA A 195 -19.02 8.83 -9.12
N HIS A 196 -17.85 9.38 -9.46
CA HIS A 196 -17.23 9.25 -10.79
C HIS A 196 -16.39 7.99 -10.95
N THR A 197 -16.13 7.26 -9.84
CA THR A 197 -15.45 5.96 -9.89
C THR A 197 -16.42 4.86 -10.32
N PRO A 198 -15.94 3.71 -10.83
CA PRO A 198 -16.80 2.58 -11.18
C PRO A 198 -17.09 1.65 -9.99
N LEU A 199 -17.01 2.15 -8.75
CA LEU A 199 -17.25 1.35 -7.53
C LEU A 199 -18.72 0.94 -7.33
N ASN A 200 -19.64 1.46 -8.13
CA ASN A 200 -21.05 1.03 -8.20
C ASN A 200 -21.33 0.01 -9.32
N ALA A 201 -20.32 -0.40 -10.10
CA ALA A 201 -20.47 -1.40 -11.15
C ALA A 201 -20.54 -2.82 -10.58
N ASP A 202 -21.10 -3.75 -11.37
CA ASP A 202 -21.18 -5.16 -10.97
C ASP A 202 -19.78 -5.75 -10.74
N GLY A 203 -19.63 -6.47 -9.63
CA GLY A 203 -18.34 -7.06 -9.22
C GLY A 203 -17.39 -6.09 -8.51
N ALA A 204 -17.71 -4.80 -8.41
CA ALA A 204 -16.95 -3.87 -7.59
C ALA A 204 -17.16 -4.16 -6.09
N VAL A 205 -16.12 -3.93 -5.28
CA VAL A 205 -16.13 -4.13 -3.83
C VAL A 205 -15.94 -2.79 -3.15
N PHE A 206 -17.01 -2.25 -2.59
CA PHE A 206 -16.97 -1.02 -1.81
C PHE A 206 -17.46 -1.29 -0.40
N ARG A 207 -16.61 -1.06 0.61
CA ARG A 207 -16.94 -1.35 2.01
C ARG A 207 -16.60 -0.18 2.91
N VAL A 208 -17.59 0.33 3.63
CA VAL A 208 -17.47 1.53 4.49
C VAL A 208 -18.04 1.33 5.90
N TYR A 209 -18.43 0.11 6.28
CA TYR A 209 -18.96 -0.15 7.63
C TYR A 209 -17.96 0.21 8.74
N LYS A 210 -18.43 0.39 9.97
CA LYS A 210 -17.61 0.88 11.10
C LYS A 210 -16.99 2.26 10.83
N ASN A 211 -17.73 3.14 10.17
CA ASN A 211 -17.44 4.57 10.09
C ASN A 211 -18.62 5.32 10.73
N PRO A 212 -18.39 6.48 11.37
CA PRO A 212 -19.44 7.32 11.92
C PRO A 212 -20.14 8.13 10.82
N LEU A 213 -20.67 7.44 9.81
CA LEU A 213 -21.35 8.06 8.66
C LEU A 213 -22.58 8.86 9.12
N LEU A 214 -22.89 9.95 8.42
CA LEU A 214 -24.15 10.66 8.64
C LEU A 214 -25.33 9.74 8.33
N ALA A 215 -26.41 9.83 9.12
CA ALA A 215 -27.54 8.90 9.04
C ALA A 215 -28.14 8.72 7.62
N PRO A 216 -28.29 9.77 6.77
CA PRO A 216 -28.74 9.58 5.39
C PRO A 216 -27.79 8.73 4.54
N ILE A 217 -26.47 8.89 4.75
CA ILE A 217 -25.41 8.17 4.04
C ILE A 217 -25.37 6.71 4.51
N GLU A 218 -25.40 6.49 5.82
CA GLU A 218 -25.46 5.15 6.42
C GLU A 218 -26.67 4.38 5.90
N ALA A 219 -27.85 4.99 5.95
CA ALA A 219 -29.08 4.37 5.48
C ALA A 219 -29.08 4.05 3.97
N ALA A 220 -28.41 4.87 3.15
CA ALA A 220 -28.23 4.59 1.72
C ALA A 220 -27.32 3.37 1.51
N VAL A 221 -26.19 3.30 2.21
CA VAL A 221 -25.25 2.18 2.14
C VAL A 221 -25.89 0.88 2.63
N GLU A 222 -26.65 0.90 3.72
CA GLU A 222 -27.31 -0.29 4.27
C GLU A 222 -28.40 -0.85 3.34
N ARG A 223 -29.19 0.03 2.71
CA ARG A 223 -30.30 -0.41 1.85
C ARG A 223 -29.87 -0.86 0.46
N GLY A 224 -28.90 -0.16 -0.15
CA GLY A 224 -28.57 -0.35 -1.56
C GLY A 224 -27.07 -0.32 -1.87
N GLY A 225 -26.22 -0.41 -0.86
CA GLY A 225 -24.76 -0.48 -1.00
C GLY A 225 -24.19 0.73 -1.74
N ALA A 226 -23.15 0.48 -2.54
CA ALA A 226 -22.49 1.51 -3.32
C ALA A 226 -23.44 2.22 -4.31
N LYS A 227 -24.40 1.49 -4.89
CA LYS A 227 -25.28 2.01 -5.93
C LYS A 227 -26.20 3.10 -5.39
N ALA A 228 -26.88 2.84 -4.27
CA ALA A 228 -27.73 3.83 -3.60
C ALA A 228 -26.93 5.03 -3.06
N LEU A 229 -25.73 4.80 -2.52
CA LEU A 229 -24.86 5.91 -2.12
C LEU A 229 -24.50 6.81 -3.30
N PHE A 230 -24.15 6.22 -4.45
CA PHE A 230 -23.72 6.98 -5.62
C PHE A 230 -24.89 7.72 -6.29
N GLU A 231 -26.10 7.16 -6.23
CA GLU A 231 -27.32 7.88 -6.60
C GLU A 231 -27.58 9.06 -5.67
N LEU A 232 -27.44 8.88 -4.36
CA LEU A 232 -27.55 9.95 -3.37
C LEU A 232 -26.53 11.07 -3.62
N MET A 233 -25.27 10.73 -3.91
CA MET A 233 -24.20 11.70 -4.23
C MET A 233 -24.49 12.54 -5.48
N ARG A 234 -25.20 11.98 -6.46
CA ARG A 234 -25.54 12.67 -7.72
C ARG A 234 -26.83 13.50 -7.61
N GLY A 235 -27.60 13.32 -6.54
CA GLY A 235 -28.86 14.02 -6.32
C GLY A 235 -28.69 15.39 -5.66
N ASP A 236 -29.74 16.20 -5.73
CA ASP A 236 -29.77 17.58 -5.21
C ASP A 236 -29.70 17.65 -3.67
N GLU A 237 -30.05 16.56 -2.99
CA GLU A 237 -30.01 16.48 -1.52
C GLU A 237 -28.59 16.29 -0.97
N TRP A 238 -27.61 15.90 -1.80
CA TRP A 238 -26.25 15.63 -1.33
C TRP A 238 -25.62 16.84 -0.64
N ASP A 239 -25.76 18.03 -1.22
CA ASP A 239 -25.17 19.25 -0.67
C ASP A 239 -25.82 19.66 0.65
N LYS A 240 -27.10 19.31 0.87
CA LYS A 240 -27.79 19.56 2.14
C LYS A 240 -27.35 18.59 3.25
N ILE A 241 -26.93 17.38 2.87
CA ILE A 241 -26.41 16.38 3.80
C ILE A 241 -24.96 16.71 4.19
N ASN A 242 -24.21 17.33 3.27
CA ASN A 242 -22.78 17.54 3.39
C ASN A 242 -22.35 18.97 3.79
N GLY A 243 -23.28 19.94 3.77
CA GLY A 243 -23.09 21.32 4.24
C GLY A 243 -23.32 21.46 5.74
#